data_AF-A0A7S3G869-F1
#
_entry.id   AF-A0A7S3G869-F1
#
_cell.length_a   1.000
_cell.length_b   1.000
_cell.length_c   1.000
_cell.angle_alpha   90.00
_cell.angle_beta   90.00
_cell.angle_gamma   90.00
#
_symmetry.space_group_name_H-M   'P 1'
#
loop_
_entity.id
_entity.type
_entity.pdbx_description
1 polymer ?
#
loop_
_entity_poly.entity_id
_entity_poly.type
_entity_poly.pdbx_seq_one_letter_code
_entity_poly.pdbx_strand_id
1 'polypeptide(L)'
;SATGTESATAFYGGTFGWTPPERLEKRRSNNAFVDEIGDIFSCGCILYTLATSGEHPFGEGLTRQERIRKGMRDLNALNCNPELQHVISAMIERDPFRRPSVASVCDHVYFWDSAKRMAFLECVSDFVERMFKVTSTRRRQQQQSSRKGGQRDGVSEHASYAHVREELVSTHSSSQGRKGDQ
;
A
#
# COMPACT_ATOMS: atom_id res chain seq x y z
N SER A 1 -20.36 -51.53 12.48
CA SER A 1 -19.89 -50.49 13.42
C SER A 1 -19.04 -49.49 12.66
N ALA A 2 -19.61 -48.33 12.30
CA ALA A 2 -18.89 -47.22 11.67
C ALA A 2 -18.93 -46.07 12.67
N THR A 3 -17.81 -45.82 13.35
CA THR A 3 -17.65 -44.65 14.22
C THR A 3 -17.14 -43.50 13.36
N GLY A 4 -18.07 -42.73 12.79
CA GLY A 4 -17.79 -41.39 12.31
C GLY A 4 -17.63 -40.48 13.51
N THR A 5 -16.39 -40.16 13.87
CA THR A 5 -16.12 -39.05 14.78
C THR A 5 -16.32 -37.76 14.00
N GLU A 6 -17.55 -37.23 14.11
CA GLU A 6 -17.92 -35.90 13.67
C GLU A 6 -16.92 -34.90 14.26
N SER A 7 -16.16 -34.26 13.37
CA SER A 7 -15.28 -33.16 13.76
C SER A 7 -16.16 -32.05 14.29
N ALA A 8 -16.11 -31.87 15.62
CA ALA A 8 -16.83 -30.82 16.33
C ALA A 8 -16.36 -29.46 15.81
N THR A 9 -17.00 -29.00 14.74
CA THR A 9 -17.03 -27.61 14.33
C THR A 9 -17.74 -26.88 15.45
N ALA A 10 -16.95 -26.50 16.45
CA ALA A 10 -17.40 -25.73 17.60
C ALA A 10 -17.96 -24.41 17.07
N PHE A 11 -19.27 -24.41 16.85
CA PHE A 11 -20.12 -23.29 16.49
C PHE A 11 -20.21 -22.36 17.71
N TYR A 12 -19.09 -21.73 18.10
CA TYR A 12 -19.07 -20.67 19.09
C TYR A 12 -19.36 -19.35 18.39
N GLY A 13 -20.61 -18.91 18.53
CA GLY A 13 -21.15 -17.70 17.92
C GLY A 13 -20.41 -16.41 18.27
N GLY A 14 -20.40 -15.51 17.29
CA GLY A 14 -19.79 -14.19 17.33
C GLY A 14 -18.67 -14.08 16.30
N THR A 15 -18.46 -12.88 15.76
CA THR A 15 -17.45 -12.46 14.77
C THR A 15 -15.98 -12.62 15.26
N PHE A 16 -15.69 -13.70 15.99
CA PHE A 16 -14.41 -14.05 16.59
C PHE A 16 -13.37 -14.31 15.50
N GLY A 17 -12.40 -13.42 15.41
CA GLY A 17 -11.29 -13.50 14.44
C GLY A 17 -11.25 -12.40 13.40
N TRP A 18 -12.34 -11.67 13.20
CA TRP A 18 -12.39 -10.56 12.23
C TRP A 18 -12.39 -9.20 12.91
N THR A 19 -12.48 -9.18 14.23
CA THR A 19 -12.52 -7.97 15.03
C THR A 19 -11.12 -7.36 15.10
N PRO A 20 -10.94 -6.08 14.73
CA PRO A 20 -9.65 -5.41 14.78
C PRO A 20 -9.13 -5.24 16.23
N PRO A 21 -7.80 -5.16 16.43
CA PRO A 21 -7.18 -5.19 17.75
C PRO A 21 -7.66 -4.09 18.69
N GLU A 22 -7.91 -2.88 18.18
CA GLU A 22 -8.39 -1.75 18.98
C GLU A 22 -9.79 -1.98 19.58
N ARG A 23 -10.66 -2.74 18.89
CA ARG A 23 -11.99 -3.13 19.40
C ARG A 23 -11.89 -4.28 20.43
N LEU A 24 -10.82 -5.07 20.39
CA LEU A 24 -10.52 -6.10 21.40
C LEU A 24 -9.93 -5.50 22.68
N GLU A 25 -9.16 -4.41 22.56
CA GLU A 25 -8.47 -3.76 23.68
C GLU A 25 -9.34 -2.69 24.36
N LYS A 26 -10.17 -1.97 23.61
CA LYS A 26 -11.07 -0.94 24.14
C LYS A 26 -12.51 -1.43 24.02
N ARG A 27 -13.19 -1.65 25.15
CA ARG A 27 -14.57 -2.17 25.20
C ARG A 27 -15.64 -1.34 24.48
N ARG A 28 -15.29 -0.14 24.00
CA ARG A 28 -15.93 0.69 22.96
C ARG A 28 -15.08 1.95 22.87
N SER A 29 -14.54 2.25 21.71
CA SER A 29 -13.95 3.58 21.50
C SER A 29 -15.10 4.54 21.19
N ASN A 30 -15.18 5.71 21.85
CA ASN A 30 -16.12 6.76 21.41
C ASN A 30 -15.58 7.50 20.16
N ASN A 31 -14.74 6.84 19.37
CA ASN A 31 -14.07 7.42 18.23
C ASN A 31 -14.55 6.75 16.94
N ALA A 32 -15.60 7.33 16.35
CA ALA A 32 -16.21 6.82 15.12
C ALA A 32 -15.19 6.63 13.97
N PHE A 33 -14.14 7.46 13.92
CA PHE A 33 -13.08 7.33 12.92
C PHE A 33 -12.24 6.06 13.11
N VAL A 34 -11.93 5.71 14.36
CA VAL A 34 -11.20 4.47 14.68
C VAL A 34 -12.08 3.25 14.39
N ASP A 35 -13.39 3.38 14.60
CA ASP A 35 -14.33 2.32 14.26
C ASP A 35 -14.41 2.11 12.74
N GLU A 36 -14.48 3.16 11.92
CA GLU A 36 -14.48 3.05 10.45
C GLU A 36 -13.18 2.41 9.92
N ILE A 37 -12.02 2.81 10.46
CA ILE A 37 -10.72 2.19 10.12
C ILE A 37 -10.65 0.72 10.54
N GLY A 38 -11.42 0.33 11.56
CA GLY A 38 -11.59 -1.05 11.96
C GLY A 38 -12.15 -1.94 10.85
N ASP A 39 -13.00 -1.40 9.99
CA ASP A 39 -13.60 -2.16 8.89
C ASP A 39 -12.59 -2.43 7.76
N ILE A 40 -11.56 -1.58 7.61
CA ILE A 40 -10.44 -1.80 6.67
C ILE A 40 -9.63 -3.04 7.10
N PHE A 41 -9.40 -3.20 8.40
CA PHE A 41 -8.75 -4.41 8.93
C PHE A 41 -9.58 -5.66 8.65
N SER A 42 -10.88 -5.62 8.98
CA SER A 42 -11.77 -6.76 8.74
C SER A 42 -11.83 -7.12 7.25
N CYS A 43 -11.90 -6.12 6.38
CA CYS A 43 -11.85 -6.30 4.92
C CYS A 43 -10.53 -6.93 4.47
N GLY A 44 -9.38 -6.49 5.01
CA GLY A 44 -8.08 -7.06 4.70
C GLY A 44 -7.98 -8.56 5.07
N CYS A 45 -8.53 -8.95 6.22
CA CYS A 45 -8.63 -10.36 6.59
C CYS A 45 -9.51 -11.14 5.60
N ILE A 46 -10.64 -10.59 5.18
CA ILE A 46 -11.55 -11.23 4.22
C ILE A 46 -10.88 -11.40 2.86
N LEU A 47 -10.21 -10.36 2.36
CA LEU A 47 -9.45 -10.41 1.10
C LEU A 47 -8.39 -11.50 1.13
N TYR A 48 -7.65 -11.64 2.24
CA TYR A 48 -6.69 -12.73 2.42
C TYR A 48 -7.38 -14.09 2.29
N THR A 49 -8.47 -14.30 3.03
CA THR A 49 -9.20 -15.58 3.05
C THR A 49 -9.77 -15.94 1.68
N LEU A 50 -10.25 -14.97 0.91
CA LEU A 50 -10.70 -15.19 -0.46
C LEU A 50 -9.54 -15.60 -1.38
N ALA A 51 -8.38 -14.99 -1.22
CA ALA A 51 -7.21 -15.26 -2.05
C ALA A 51 -6.51 -16.59 -1.72
N THR A 52 -6.63 -17.06 -0.47
CA THR A 52 -5.96 -18.27 0.02
C THR A 52 -6.90 -19.48 0.16
N SER A 53 -8.10 -19.41 -0.43
CA SER A 53 -9.09 -20.49 -0.39
C SER A 53 -9.51 -20.91 1.02
N GLY A 54 -9.61 -19.96 1.95
CA GLY A 54 -10.19 -20.17 3.28
C GLY A 54 -9.24 -19.94 4.46
N GLU A 55 -7.95 -19.73 4.23
CA GLU A 55 -7.03 -19.46 5.34
C GLU A 55 -7.24 -18.07 5.95
N HIS A 56 -6.84 -17.87 7.20
CA HIS A 56 -6.93 -16.59 7.87
C HIS A 56 -5.52 -16.06 8.18
N PRO A 57 -5.22 -14.75 7.98
CA PRO A 57 -3.84 -14.24 8.12
C PRO A 57 -3.31 -14.34 9.56
N PHE A 58 -4.19 -14.49 10.55
CA PHE A 58 -3.85 -14.71 11.95
C PHE A 58 -4.02 -16.17 12.41
N GLY A 59 -4.00 -17.12 11.48
CA GLY A 59 -4.13 -18.56 11.77
C GLY A 59 -5.54 -18.98 12.20
N GLU A 60 -5.65 -20.21 12.70
CA GLU A 60 -6.93 -20.84 13.07
C GLU A 60 -7.10 -21.07 14.58
N GLY A 61 -8.35 -21.35 14.97
CA GLY A 61 -8.72 -21.75 16.32
C GLY A 61 -8.61 -20.65 17.37
N LEU A 62 -8.45 -21.07 18.62
CA LEU A 62 -8.57 -20.23 19.81
C LEU A 62 -7.44 -19.18 19.94
N THR A 63 -6.30 -19.39 19.28
CA THR A 63 -5.15 -18.47 19.37
C THR A 63 -5.27 -17.25 18.44
N ARG A 64 -6.20 -17.27 17.48
CA ARG A 64 -6.37 -16.23 16.46
C ARG A 64 -6.52 -14.83 17.07
N GLN A 65 -7.36 -14.68 18.09
CA GLN A 65 -7.56 -13.37 18.72
C GLN A 65 -6.30 -12.84 19.43
N GLU A 66 -5.53 -13.73 20.05
CA GLU A 66 -4.27 -13.35 20.67
C GLU A 66 -3.24 -12.93 19.62
N ARG A 67 -3.22 -13.61 18.47
CA ARG A 67 -2.39 -13.21 17.32
C ARG A 67 -2.81 -11.87 16.74
N ILE A 68 -4.11 -11.59 16.62
CA ILE A 68 -4.62 -10.26 16.22
C ILE A 68 -4.17 -9.19 17.21
N ARG A 69 -4.37 -9.42 18.51
CA ARG A 69 -3.96 -8.50 19.58
C ARG A 69 -2.46 -8.20 19.52
N LYS A 70 -1.64 -9.21 19.22
CA LYS A 70 -0.18 -9.07 19.08
C LYS A 70 0.28 -8.59 17.69
N GLY A 71 -0.60 -8.51 16.70
CA GLY A 71 -0.22 -8.22 15.30
C GLY A 71 0.57 -9.34 14.61
N MET A 72 0.49 -10.58 15.10
CA MET A 72 1.22 -11.74 14.57
C MET A 72 0.52 -12.37 13.36
N ARG A 73 0.65 -11.71 12.20
CA ARG A 73 0.16 -12.20 10.91
C ARG A 73 1.16 -13.12 10.21
N ASP A 74 0.64 -14.04 9.42
CA ASP A 74 1.38 -14.82 8.41
C ASP A 74 0.72 -14.58 7.05
N LEU A 75 1.51 -14.15 6.07
CA LEU A 75 1.06 -13.87 4.71
C LEU A 75 1.80 -14.70 3.65
N ASN A 76 2.47 -15.79 4.06
CA ASN A 76 3.30 -16.60 3.16
C ASN A 76 2.53 -17.22 2.00
N ALA A 77 1.24 -17.52 2.19
CA ALA A 77 0.38 -18.04 1.13
C ALA A 77 0.22 -17.06 -0.06
N LEU A 78 0.53 -15.78 0.13
CA LEU A 78 0.48 -14.74 -0.91
C LEU A 78 1.84 -14.44 -1.56
N ASN A 79 2.89 -15.23 -1.31
CA ASN A 79 4.22 -14.96 -1.87
C ASN A 79 4.26 -14.97 -3.41
N CYS A 80 3.31 -15.65 -4.07
CA CYS A 80 3.16 -15.61 -5.53
C CYS A 80 2.43 -14.36 -6.04
N ASN A 81 1.88 -13.53 -5.15
CA ASN A 81 1.16 -12.30 -5.47
C ASN A 81 1.61 -11.15 -4.56
N PRO A 82 2.80 -10.57 -4.84
CA PRO A 82 3.39 -9.55 -3.97
C PRO A 82 2.55 -8.27 -3.87
N GLU A 83 1.81 -7.91 -4.90
CA GLU A 83 0.91 -6.74 -4.89
C GLU A 83 -0.25 -6.93 -3.93
N LEU A 84 -0.88 -8.12 -3.96
CA LEU A 84 -1.95 -8.47 -3.04
C LEU A 84 -1.44 -8.57 -1.60
N GLN A 85 -0.28 -9.21 -1.42
CA GLN A 85 0.39 -9.30 -0.13
C GLN A 85 0.69 -7.92 0.46
N HIS A 86 1.16 -6.98 -0.37
CA HIS A 86 1.46 -5.62 0.05
C HIS A 86 0.22 -4.86 0.54
N VAL A 87 -0.86 -4.84 -0.24
CA VAL A 87 -2.09 -4.12 0.16
C VAL A 87 -2.74 -4.75 1.39
N ILE A 88 -2.82 -6.08 1.47
CA ILE A 88 -3.39 -6.78 2.62
C ILE A 88 -2.55 -6.51 3.88
N SER A 89 -1.22 -6.60 3.79
CA SER A 89 -0.31 -6.32 4.91
C SER A 89 -0.56 -4.92 5.50
N ALA A 90 -0.78 -3.92 4.65
CA ALA A 90 -1.12 -2.56 5.08
C ALA A 90 -2.52 -2.45 5.70
N MET A 91 -3.53 -3.12 5.12
CA MET A 91 -4.91 -3.12 5.63
C MET A 91 -5.02 -3.76 7.01
N ILE A 92 -4.28 -4.85 7.28
CA ILE A 92 -4.34 -5.58 8.55
C ILE A 92 -3.29 -5.12 9.56
N GLU A 93 -2.78 -3.88 9.43
CA GLU A 93 -1.87 -3.33 10.42
C GLU A 93 -2.49 -3.25 11.81
N ARG A 94 -1.69 -3.56 12.83
CA ARG A 94 -2.14 -3.50 14.23
C ARG A 94 -2.50 -2.06 14.62
N ASP A 95 -1.65 -1.11 14.24
CA ASP A 95 -1.90 0.32 14.45
C ASP A 95 -2.95 0.83 13.45
N PRO A 96 -4.14 1.26 13.88
CA PRO A 96 -5.18 1.74 12.97
C PRO A 96 -4.70 2.94 12.14
N PHE A 97 -3.86 3.81 12.69
CA PHE A 97 -3.41 5.01 11.97
C PHE A 97 -2.41 4.72 10.84
N ARG A 98 -1.90 3.49 10.76
CA ARG A 98 -1.05 3.04 9.65
C ARG A 98 -1.84 2.36 8.53
N ARG A 99 -3.13 2.08 8.76
CA ARG A 99 -3.98 1.48 7.74
C ARG A 99 -4.29 2.53 6.65
N PRO A 100 -4.28 2.13 5.37
CA PRO A 100 -4.65 3.02 4.28
C PRO A 100 -6.12 3.41 4.38
N SER A 101 -6.51 4.54 3.78
CA SER A 101 -7.93 4.87 3.57
C SER A 101 -8.54 3.95 2.50
N VAL A 102 -9.87 3.84 2.47
CA VAL A 102 -10.58 3.07 1.43
C VAL A 102 -10.20 3.53 0.03
N ALA A 103 -10.13 4.85 -0.20
CA ALA A 103 -9.69 5.41 -1.47
C ALA A 103 -8.26 4.97 -1.85
N SER A 104 -7.35 4.96 -0.88
CA SER A 104 -5.97 4.49 -1.11
C SER A 104 -5.89 2.98 -1.38
N VAL A 105 -6.78 2.16 -0.77
CA VAL A 105 -6.87 0.73 -1.06
C VAL A 105 -7.36 0.53 -2.50
N CYS A 106 -8.44 1.20 -2.90
CA CYS A 106 -8.99 1.09 -4.26
C CYS A 106 -8.02 1.60 -5.34
N ASP A 107 -7.15 2.55 -5.01
CA ASP A 107 -6.11 3.05 -5.92
C ASP A 107 -4.82 2.22 -5.90
N HIS A 108 -4.76 1.13 -5.14
CA HIS A 108 -3.58 0.26 -5.13
C HIS A 108 -3.41 -0.47 -6.48
N VAL A 109 -2.16 -0.67 -6.93
CA VAL A 109 -1.80 -1.27 -8.23
C VAL A 109 -2.47 -2.63 -8.47
N TYR A 110 -2.67 -3.40 -7.41
CA TYR A 110 -3.39 -4.68 -7.45
C TYR A 110 -4.78 -4.56 -8.11
N PHE A 111 -5.50 -3.47 -7.87
CA PHE A 111 -6.86 -3.25 -8.37
C PHE A 111 -6.92 -2.51 -9.72
N TRP A 112 -5.77 -2.14 -10.29
CA TRP A 112 -5.75 -1.46 -11.58
C TRP A 112 -6.03 -2.42 -12.72
N ASP A 113 -6.82 -1.96 -13.69
CA ASP A 113 -6.94 -2.64 -14.97
C ASP A 113 -5.65 -2.54 -15.80
N SER A 114 -5.56 -3.34 -16.85
CA SER A 114 -4.38 -3.37 -17.73
C SER A 114 -4.10 -2.02 -18.38
N ALA A 115 -5.13 -1.24 -18.70
CA ALA A 115 -4.97 0.07 -19.35
C ALA A 115 -4.29 1.07 -18.43
N LYS A 116 -4.72 1.18 -17.17
CA LYS A 116 -4.12 2.04 -16.15
C LYS A 116 -2.69 1.62 -15.83
N ARG A 117 -2.42 0.32 -15.75
CA ARG A 117 -1.07 -0.21 -15.54
C ARG A 117 -0.13 0.14 -16.69
N MET A 118 -0.59 0.00 -17.93
CA MET A 118 0.18 0.38 -19.12
C MET A 118 0.46 1.89 -19.15
N ALA A 119 -0.56 2.72 -18.94
CA ALA A 119 -0.41 4.17 -18.91
C ALA A 119 0.58 4.62 -17.83
N PHE A 120 0.60 3.95 -16.66
CA PHE A 120 1.60 4.22 -15.62
C PHE A 120 3.03 3.90 -16.10
N LEU A 121 3.24 2.74 -16.72
CA LEU A 121 4.57 2.35 -17.22
C LEU A 121 5.07 3.28 -18.33
N GLU A 122 4.20 3.69 -19.25
CA GLU A 122 4.50 4.68 -20.28
C GLU A 122 4.93 6.01 -19.64
N CYS A 123 4.16 6.51 -18.68
CA CYS A 123 4.46 7.74 -17.97
C CYS A 123 5.81 7.69 -17.21
N VAL A 124 6.10 6.56 -16.55
CA VAL A 124 7.38 6.35 -15.85
C VAL A 124 8.54 6.29 -16.84
N SER A 125 8.35 5.61 -17.99
CA SER A 125 9.36 5.55 -19.06
C SER A 125 9.71 6.96 -19.56
N ASP A 126 8.70 7.77 -19.88
CA ASP A 126 8.87 9.14 -20.36
C ASP A 126 9.53 10.04 -19.30
N PHE A 127 9.18 9.85 -18.03
CA PHE A 127 9.80 10.57 -16.91
C PHE A 127 11.29 10.25 -16.79
N VAL A 128 11.64 8.96 -16.82
CA VAL A 128 13.02 8.49 -16.72
C VAL A 128 13.86 8.99 -17.90
N GLU A 129 13.33 8.94 -19.13
CA GLU A 129 14.03 9.45 -20.31
C GLU A 129 14.32 10.96 -20.20
N ARG A 130 13.34 11.74 -19.74
CA ARG A 130 13.52 13.19 -19.49
C ARG A 130 14.60 13.44 -18.44
N MET A 131 14.60 12.71 -17.33
CA MET A 131 15.64 12.85 -16.29
C MET A 131 17.06 12.60 -16.84
N PHE A 132 17.25 11.58 -17.67
CA PHE A 132 18.57 11.28 -18.25
C PHE A 132 19.03 12.32 -19.28
N LYS A 133 18.12 12.90 -20.08
CA LYS A 133 18.44 13.99 -21.03
C LYS A 133 18.89 15.26 -20.31
N VAL A 134 18.24 15.65 -19.22
CA VAL A 134 18.63 16.80 -18.39
C VAL A 134 20.01 16.60 -17.77
N THR A 135 20.30 15.39 -17.31
CA THR A 135 21.58 15.07 -16.67
C THR A 135 22.76 15.08 -17.67
N SER A 136 22.55 14.54 -18.88
CA SER A 136 23.57 14.51 -19.93
C SER A 136 23.87 15.88 -20.53
N THR A 137 22.85 16.73 -20.68
CA THR A 137 23.02 18.14 -21.11
C THR A 137 23.78 18.96 -20.07
N ARG A 138 23.49 18.80 -18.77
CA ARG A 138 24.25 19.45 -17.69
C ARG A 138 25.72 19.03 -17.68
N ARG A 139 26.03 17.73 -17.82
CA ARG A 139 27.43 17.25 -17.92
C ARG A 139 28.18 17.85 -19.10
N ARG A 140 27.53 18.00 -20.26
CA ARG A 140 28.12 18.65 -21.44
C ARG A 140 28.37 20.14 -21.21
N GLN A 141 27.44 20.86 -20.61
CA GLN A 141 27.62 22.28 -20.27
C GLN A 141 28.72 22.51 -19.23
N GLN A 142 28.82 21.65 -18.21
CA GLN A 142 29.86 21.74 -17.19
C GLN A 142 31.26 21.47 -17.79
N GLN A 143 31.41 20.46 -18.66
CA GLN A 143 32.66 20.19 -19.37
C GLN A 143 33.06 21.32 -20.35
N GLN A 144 32.10 21.99 -20.97
CA GLN A 144 32.36 23.15 -21.82
C GLN A 144 32.74 24.41 -21.02
N SER A 145 32.20 24.59 -19.82
CA SER A 145 32.57 25.68 -18.90
C SER A 145 33.96 25.50 -18.29
N SER A 146 34.37 24.27 -17.95
CA SER A 146 35.72 23.97 -17.45
C SER A 146 36.83 24.18 -18.49
N ARG A 147 36.49 24.21 -19.78
CA ARG A 147 37.41 24.59 -20.87
C ARG A 147 37.54 26.10 -21.05
N LYS A 148 36.68 26.93 -20.44
CA LYS A 148 36.62 28.38 -20.68
C LYS A 148 37.05 29.29 -19.53
N GLY A 149 37.42 28.80 -18.35
CA GLY A 149 38.05 29.65 -17.33
C GLY A 149 37.81 29.18 -15.91
N GLY A 150 38.85 29.28 -15.07
CA GLY A 150 38.80 28.94 -13.67
C GLY A 150 38.04 29.97 -12.83
N GLN A 151 37.19 29.48 -11.93
CA GLN A 151 37.09 29.82 -10.50
C GLN A 151 36.03 28.85 -9.94
N ARG A 152 36.34 28.11 -8.87
CA ARG A 152 35.42 27.11 -8.30
C ARG A 152 34.58 27.76 -7.21
N ASP A 153 33.25 27.77 -7.38
CA ASP A 153 32.31 27.91 -6.28
C ASP A 153 31.49 26.62 -6.16
N GLY A 154 31.57 26.01 -4.98
CA GLY A 154 30.98 24.71 -4.67
C GLY A 154 29.46 24.78 -4.61
N VAL A 155 28.80 24.23 -5.64
CA VAL A 155 27.35 24.02 -5.61
C VAL A 155 27.07 22.62 -5.04
N SER A 156 26.59 22.62 -3.81
CA SER A 156 26.14 21.45 -3.05
C SER A 156 25.06 20.64 -3.81
N GLU A 157 25.30 19.32 -3.95
CA GLU A 157 24.40 18.34 -4.60
C GLU A 157 22.97 18.30 -4.01
N HIS A 158 22.77 18.86 -2.82
CA HIS A 158 21.50 18.84 -2.10
C HIS A 158 20.36 19.63 -2.79
N ALA A 159 20.69 20.59 -3.67
CA ALA A 159 19.68 21.38 -4.40
C ALA A 159 19.04 20.62 -5.58
N SER A 160 19.66 19.54 -6.07
CA SER A 160 19.23 18.86 -7.29
C SER A 160 17.95 18.03 -7.12
N TYR A 161 17.65 17.57 -5.90
CA TYR A 161 16.47 16.75 -5.63
C TYR A 161 15.22 17.57 -5.25
N ALA A 162 15.40 18.77 -4.71
CA ALA A 162 14.29 19.62 -4.29
C ALA A 162 13.47 20.14 -5.48
N HIS A 163 14.13 20.50 -6.59
CA HIS A 163 13.46 21.06 -7.77
C HIS A 163 12.65 20.02 -8.56
N VAL A 164 13.14 18.78 -8.63
CA VAL A 164 12.42 17.66 -9.28
C VAL A 164 11.14 17.30 -8.52
N ARG A 165 11.14 17.50 -7.20
CA ARG A 165 9.99 17.21 -6.34
C ARG A 165 8.85 18.22 -6.53
N GLU A 166 9.15 19.48 -6.81
CA GLU A 166 8.13 20.52 -7.08
C GLU A 166 7.45 20.33 -8.45
N GLU A 167 8.18 19.83 -9.46
CA GLU A 167 7.65 19.59 -10.80
C GLU A 167 6.66 18.38 -10.86
N LEU A 168 6.85 17.39 -9.99
CA LEU A 168 5.96 16.25 -9.84
C LEU A 168 4.62 16.61 -9.18
N VAL A 169 4.62 17.58 -8.25
CA VAL A 169 3.39 18.03 -7.57
C VAL A 169 2.53 18.92 -8.49
N SER A 170 3.16 19.71 -9.37
CA SER A 170 2.42 20.61 -10.28
C SER A 170 1.75 19.87 -11.45
N THR A 171 2.38 18.80 -11.95
CA THR A 171 1.85 18.01 -13.07
C THR A 171 0.63 17.15 -12.70
N HIS A 172 0.50 16.75 -11.43
CA HIS A 172 -0.72 16.08 -10.92
C HIS A 172 -1.95 16.99 -10.80
N SER A 173 -1.76 18.30 -10.59
CA SER A 173 -2.90 19.24 -10.52
C SER A 173 -3.49 19.56 -11.90
N SER A 174 -2.74 19.34 -12.99
CA SER A 174 -3.21 19.66 -14.35
C SER A 174 -3.99 18.53 -15.03
N SER A 175 -3.94 17.29 -14.53
CA SER A 175 -4.64 16.14 -15.13
C SER A 175 -6.05 15.90 -14.59
N GLN A 176 -6.44 16.51 -13.47
CA GLN A 176 -7.81 16.43 -12.91
C GLN A 176 -8.78 17.50 -13.46
N GLY A 177 -8.35 18.42 -14.32
CA GLY A 177 -9.16 19.56 -14.79
C GLY A 177 -9.89 19.42 -16.14
N ARG A 178 -9.94 18.22 -16.76
CA ARG A 178 -10.61 18.05 -18.07
C ARG A 178 -11.56 16.85 -18.11
N LYS A 179 -12.64 16.88 -17.32
CA LYS A 179 -13.88 16.14 -17.64
C LYS A 179 -15.07 16.92 -17.09
N GLY A 180 -15.85 17.51 -18.00
CA GLY A 180 -17.12 18.16 -17.68
C GLY A 180 -17.41 19.32 -18.61
N ASP A 181 -17.60 19.04 -19.90
CA ASP A 181 -18.44 19.82 -20.81
C ASP A 181 -18.61 19.03 -22.12
N GLN A 182 -19.62 18.16 -22.12
CA GLN A 182 -20.44 17.74 -23.26
C GLN A 182 -21.55 16.81 -22.78
#